data_AF-A0A8T3V3L0-F1
#
_entry.id   AF-A0A8T3V3L0-F1
#
_cell.length_a   1.000
_cell.length_b   1.000
_cell.length_c   1.000
_cell.angle_alpha   90.00
_cell.angle_beta   90.00
_cell.angle_gamma   90.00
#
_symmetry.space_group_name_H-M   'P 1'
#
loop_
_entity.id
_entity.type
_entity.pdbx_description
1 polymer ?
#
loop_
_entity_poly.entity_id
_entity_poly.type
_entity_poly.pdbx_seq_one_letter_code
_entity_poly.pdbx_strand_id
1 'polypeptide(L)'
;MDNIQILGFRATIDSVGETLDLIDGFKKDGEIIQLLNADAVVSRNHIIHGVNQAFLAFDRGENLAKDISVEIVLRCSAQRQISKAFKILGLAEGEMNLCAVLINCDDYFDDLSEIFTPDDSVLMADENKIRKIYGIDDDVMPLEDLIIDRITKLTVDY
;
A
#
# COMPACT_ATOMS: atom_id res chain seq x y z
N MET A 1 5.26 -17.75 -5.17
CA MET A 1 4.20 -16.79 -4.82
C MET A 1 4.40 -16.50 -3.37
N ASP A 2 4.88 -15.30 -3.08
CA ASP A 2 5.00 -14.78 -1.73
C ASP A 2 3.61 -14.80 -1.07
N ASN A 3 3.54 -15.17 0.21
CA ASN A 3 2.30 -15.17 0.95
C ASN A 3 1.94 -13.70 1.25
N ILE A 4 0.98 -13.14 0.52
CA ILE A 4 0.49 -11.77 0.73
C ILE A 4 -0.84 -11.84 1.47
N GLN A 5 -0.89 -11.24 2.65
CA GLN A 5 -2.11 -11.01 3.42
C GLN A 5 -2.41 -9.51 3.48
N ILE A 6 -3.70 -9.17 3.47
CA ILE A 6 -4.16 -7.78 3.55
C ILE A 6 -5.19 -7.68 4.68
N LEU A 7 -5.00 -6.73 5.58
CA LEU A 7 -5.84 -6.51 6.76
C LEU A 7 -6.24 -5.03 6.84
N GLY A 8 -7.47 -4.76 7.25
CA GLY A 8 -7.99 -3.40 7.44
C GLY A 8 -8.01 -2.99 8.91
N PHE A 9 -7.57 -1.76 9.20
CA PHE A 9 -7.61 -1.18 10.53
C PHE A 9 -8.00 0.30 10.52
N ARG A 10 -8.42 0.81 11.67
CA ARG A 10 -8.48 2.24 11.99
C ARG A 10 -7.42 2.57 13.03
N ALA A 11 -6.79 3.73 12.89
CA ALA A 11 -5.77 4.18 13.80
C ALA A 11 -5.79 5.70 13.97
N THR A 12 -5.25 6.16 15.10
CA THR A 12 -4.79 7.53 15.27
C THR A 12 -3.27 7.48 15.36
N ILE A 13 -2.59 8.05 14.38
CA ILE A 13 -1.13 8.04 14.29
C ILE A 13 -0.59 9.29 14.96
N ASP A 14 0.07 9.15 16.10
CA ASP A 14 0.70 10.29 16.79
C ASP A 14 2.04 10.68 16.13
N SER A 15 2.84 9.68 15.76
CA SER A 15 4.12 9.84 15.08
C SER A 15 4.29 8.70 14.07
N VAL A 16 4.52 9.06 12.80
CA VAL A 16 4.77 8.08 11.75
C VAL A 16 6.04 7.28 12.05
N GLY A 17 7.10 7.95 12.51
CA GLY A 17 8.38 7.29 12.83
C GLY A 17 8.23 6.26 13.96
N GLU A 18 7.60 6.65 15.07
CA GLU A 18 7.41 5.76 16.22
C GLU A 18 6.50 4.57 15.87
N THR A 19 5.50 4.78 15.01
CA THR A 19 4.63 3.69 14.53
C THR A 19 5.43 2.67 13.71
N LEU A 20 6.31 3.14 12.82
CA LEU A 20 7.15 2.25 12.02
C LEU A 20 8.17 1.52 12.89
N ASP A 21 8.82 2.21 13.84
CA ASP A 21 9.76 1.61 14.77
C ASP A 21 9.11 0.53 15.64
N LEU A 22 7.86 0.73 16.06
CA LEU A 22 7.10 -0.27 16.81
C LEU A 22 6.88 -1.55 16.00
N ILE A 23 6.49 -1.41 14.73
CA ILE A 23 6.28 -2.54 13.81
C ILE A 23 7.57 -3.29 13.53
N ASP A 24 8.64 -2.54 13.27
CA ASP A 24 9.98 -3.09 13.06
C ASP A 24 10.51 -3.81 14.32
N GLY A 25 9.98 -3.49 15.50
CA GLY A 25 10.34 -4.12 16.77
C GLY A 25 9.84 -5.56 16.96
N PHE A 26 8.75 -5.96 16.27
CA PHE A 26 8.16 -7.31 16.41
C PHE A 26 8.14 -8.15 15.14
N LYS A 27 8.30 -7.53 13.95
CA LYS A 27 8.41 -8.29 12.69
C LYS A 27 9.71 -9.11 12.65
N LYS A 28 9.72 -10.26 11.99
CA LYS A 28 10.94 -11.07 11.83
C LYS A 28 11.75 -10.64 10.62
N ASP A 29 13.02 -11.03 10.60
CA ASP A 29 13.90 -10.79 9.46
C ASP A 29 13.35 -11.43 8.18
N GLY A 30 13.31 -10.64 7.10
CA GLY A 30 12.80 -11.08 5.80
C GLY A 30 11.29 -10.92 5.61
N GLU A 31 10.56 -10.53 6.67
CA GLU A 31 9.15 -10.20 6.59
C GLU A 31 8.95 -8.71 6.30
N ILE A 32 7.86 -8.38 5.59
CA ILE A 32 7.49 -6.99 5.32
C ILE A 32 6.06 -6.77 5.79
N ILE A 33 5.90 -5.82 6.71
CA ILE A 33 4.60 -5.27 7.12
C ILE A 33 4.54 -3.85 6.59
N GLN A 34 3.79 -3.63 5.51
CA GLN A 34 3.62 -2.33 4.88
C GLN A 34 2.25 -1.74 5.27
N LEU A 35 2.26 -0.65 6.03
CA LEU A 35 1.06 0.13 6.27
C LEU A 35 0.81 1.12 5.15
N LEU A 36 -0.41 1.16 4.64
CA LEU A 36 -0.85 2.08 3.60
C LEU A 36 -2.13 2.79 4.02
N ASN A 37 -2.35 4.00 3.49
CA ASN A 37 -3.62 4.69 3.59
C ASN A 37 -4.71 3.93 2.83
N ALA A 38 -5.64 3.29 3.55
CA ALA A 38 -6.73 2.52 2.96
C ALA A 38 -7.69 3.39 2.11
N ASP A 39 -7.75 4.70 2.36
CA ASP A 39 -8.61 5.59 1.59
C ASP A 39 -8.19 5.72 0.11
N ALA A 40 -6.96 5.34 -0.21
CA ALA A 40 -6.43 5.32 -1.57
C ALA A 40 -6.36 3.90 -2.16
N VAL A 41 -6.92 2.91 -1.47
CA VAL A 41 -6.96 1.50 -1.90
C VAL A 41 -8.24 1.22 -2.67
N VAL A 42 -8.08 0.84 -3.95
CA VAL A 42 -9.20 0.52 -4.86
C VAL A 42 -9.77 -0.87 -4.60
N SER A 43 -8.87 -1.84 -4.44
CA SER A 43 -9.21 -3.23 -4.19
C SER A 43 -7.99 -3.97 -3.65
N ARG A 44 -8.22 -5.15 -3.08
CA ARG A 44 -7.15 -6.08 -2.70
C ARG A 44 -6.34 -6.53 -3.92
N ASN A 45 -6.97 -6.74 -5.07
CA ASN A 45 -6.25 -7.18 -6.28
C ASN A 45 -5.29 -6.10 -6.78
N HIS A 46 -5.67 -4.83 -6.70
CA HIS A 46 -4.79 -3.72 -7.06
C HIS A 46 -3.53 -3.72 -6.20
N ILE A 47 -3.67 -3.93 -4.89
CA ILE A 47 -2.54 -4.00 -3.95
C ILE A 47 -1.66 -5.20 -4.26
N ILE A 48 -2.25 -6.38 -4.43
CA ILE A 48 -1.51 -7.59 -4.80
C ILE A 48 -0.75 -7.38 -6.12
N HIS A 49 -1.38 -6.76 -7.12
CA HIS A 49 -0.74 -6.44 -8.39
C HIS A 49 0.43 -5.47 -8.20
N GLY A 50 0.25 -4.40 -7.43
CA GLY A 50 1.30 -3.43 -7.11
C GLY A 50 2.49 -4.05 -6.40
N VAL A 51 2.23 -4.88 -5.37
CA VAL A 51 3.27 -5.62 -4.63
C VAL A 51 4.04 -6.55 -5.57
N ASN A 52 3.35 -7.35 -6.38
CA ASN A 52 4.00 -8.24 -7.35
C ASN A 52 4.86 -7.46 -8.35
N GLN A 53 4.40 -6.31 -8.84
CA GLN A 53 5.18 -5.46 -9.73
C GLN A 53 6.42 -4.86 -9.04
N ALA A 54 6.35 -4.56 -7.73
CA ALA A 54 7.51 -4.11 -6.98
C ALA A 54 8.58 -5.19 -6.88
N PHE A 55 8.21 -6.42 -6.54
CA PHE A 55 9.15 -7.55 -6.50
C PHE A 55 9.74 -7.87 -7.88
N LEU A 56 8.91 -7.87 -8.94
CA LEU A 56 9.40 -8.07 -10.30
C LEU A 56 10.40 -6.99 -10.72
N ALA A 57 10.15 -5.73 -10.37
CA ALA A 57 11.07 -4.64 -10.66
C ALA A 57 12.40 -4.82 -9.92
N PHE A 58 12.37 -5.26 -8.66
CA PHE A 58 13.59 -5.57 -7.88
C PHE A 58 14.38 -6.72 -8.49
N ASP A 59 13.70 -7.83 -8.84
CA ASP A 59 14.34 -9.01 -9.44
C ASP A 59 15.01 -8.67 -10.79
N ARG A 60 14.42 -7.75 -11.55
CA ARG A 60 14.95 -7.28 -12.84
C ARG A 60 15.96 -6.13 -12.75
N GLY A 61 16.14 -5.52 -11.58
CA GLY A 61 16.94 -4.30 -11.42
C GLY A 61 16.34 -3.06 -12.11
N GLU A 62 15.02 -3.04 -12.30
CA GLU A 62 14.21 -1.98 -12.90
C GLU A 62 13.46 -1.14 -11.82
N ASN A 63 13.80 -1.36 -10.56
CA ASN A 63 13.20 -0.68 -9.42
C ASN A 63 13.47 0.83 -9.44
N LEU A 64 12.46 1.60 -9.07
CA LEU A 64 12.51 3.06 -8.99
C LEU A 64 13.08 3.53 -7.65
N ALA A 65 12.88 2.75 -6.58
CA ALA A 65 13.42 2.99 -5.26
C ALA A 65 14.42 1.92 -4.83
N LYS A 66 15.37 2.30 -3.96
CA LYS A 66 16.40 1.39 -3.42
C LYS A 66 15.88 0.41 -2.37
N ASP A 67 14.75 0.73 -1.76
CA ASP A 67 14.12 -0.05 -0.71
C ASP A 67 12.81 -0.66 -1.22
N ILE A 68 12.58 -1.94 -0.92
CA ILE A 68 11.42 -2.69 -1.43
C ILE A 68 10.09 -2.15 -0.88
N SER A 69 10.07 -1.69 0.37
CA SER A 69 8.88 -1.11 1.00
C SER A 69 8.50 0.19 0.28
N VAL A 70 9.49 1.03 -0.04
CA VAL A 70 9.28 2.25 -0.84
C VAL A 70 8.80 1.92 -2.26
N GLU A 71 9.33 0.88 -2.89
CA GLU A 71 8.89 0.45 -4.22
C GLU A 71 7.45 -0.08 -4.21
N ILE A 72 7.04 -0.81 -3.17
CA ILE A 72 5.65 -1.22 -2.99
C ILE A 72 4.73 0.00 -2.96
N VAL A 73 5.08 1.05 -2.21
CA VAL A 73 4.29 2.30 -2.18
C VAL A 73 4.24 2.97 -3.56
N LEU A 74 5.36 3.03 -4.29
CA LEU A 74 5.40 3.58 -5.66
C LEU A 74 4.49 2.81 -6.61
N ARG A 75 4.58 1.48 -6.61
CA ARG A 75 3.81 0.61 -7.50
C ARG A 75 2.34 0.65 -7.14
N CYS A 76 1.95 0.44 -5.89
CA CYS A 76 0.54 0.50 -5.49
C CYS A 76 -0.09 1.88 -5.74
N SER A 77 0.65 2.98 -5.55
CA SER A 77 0.10 4.33 -5.80
C SER A 77 0.09 4.72 -7.29
N ALA A 78 0.57 3.83 -8.16
CA ALA A 78 0.77 4.10 -9.58
C ALA A 78 1.58 5.39 -9.85
N GLN A 79 2.57 5.70 -9.00
CA GLN A 79 3.41 6.89 -9.10
C GLN A 79 4.88 6.53 -9.35
N ARG A 80 5.57 7.35 -10.17
CA ARG A 80 7.05 7.28 -10.30
C ARG A 80 7.79 8.12 -9.24
N GLN A 81 7.12 9.09 -8.63
CA GLN A 81 7.74 10.02 -7.68
C GLN A 81 7.42 9.59 -6.25
N ILE A 82 8.46 9.34 -5.45
CA ILE A 82 8.35 8.91 -4.05
C ILE A 82 7.47 9.86 -3.23
N SER A 83 7.70 11.17 -3.35
CA SER A 83 6.92 12.17 -2.60
C SER A 83 5.42 12.14 -2.93
N LYS A 84 5.05 11.89 -4.20
CA LYS A 84 3.64 11.74 -4.61
C LYS A 84 3.06 10.42 -4.12
N ALA A 85 3.83 9.35 -4.18
CA ALA A 85 3.43 8.03 -3.72
C ALA A 85 3.07 8.05 -2.22
N PHE A 86 3.94 8.60 -1.39
CA PHE A 86 3.69 8.76 0.04
C PHE A 86 2.57 9.75 0.35
N LYS A 87 2.35 10.77 -0.48
CA LYS A 87 1.18 11.65 -0.32
C LYS A 87 -0.15 10.91 -0.55
N ILE A 88 -0.17 9.88 -1.40
CA ILE A 88 -1.37 9.11 -1.74
C ILE A 88 -1.57 7.95 -0.75
N LEU A 89 -0.57 7.08 -0.63
CA LEU A 89 -0.66 5.83 0.12
C LEU A 89 0.14 5.83 1.43
N GLY A 90 0.98 6.83 1.69
CA GLY A 90 1.80 6.87 2.88
C GLY A 90 0.98 7.14 4.16
N LEU A 91 1.57 6.81 5.30
CA LEU A 91 1.06 7.19 6.60
C LEU A 91 1.11 8.71 6.79
N ALA A 92 0.14 9.23 7.55
CA ALA A 92 0.11 10.60 8.02
C ALA A 92 -0.32 10.61 9.48
N GLU A 93 0.12 11.63 10.22
CA GLU A 93 -0.31 11.86 11.60
C GLU A 93 -1.81 12.22 11.66
N GLY A 94 -2.48 11.80 12.74
CA GLY A 94 -3.91 11.95 12.94
C GLY A 94 -4.72 10.67 12.65
N GLU A 95 -6.04 10.83 12.56
CA GLU A 95 -6.94 9.73 12.26
C GLU A 95 -6.75 9.23 10.83
N MET A 96 -6.55 7.91 10.67
CA MET A 96 -6.34 7.29 9.37
C MET A 96 -6.96 5.90 9.30
N ASN A 97 -7.46 5.56 8.12
CA ASN A 97 -7.81 4.20 7.76
C ASN A 97 -6.57 3.49 7.20
N LEU A 98 -6.24 2.32 7.71
CA LEU A 98 -5.02 1.58 7.37
C LEU A 98 -5.34 0.31 6.59
N CYS A 99 -4.53 0.09 5.55
CA CYS A 99 -4.40 -1.17 4.85
C CYS A 99 -3.02 -1.72 5.20
N ALA A 100 -2.98 -2.74 6.06
CA ALA A 100 -1.76 -3.47 6.37
C ALA A 100 -1.54 -4.58 5.34
N VAL A 101 -0.40 -4.55 4.66
CA VAL A 101 0.01 -5.56 3.69
C VAL A 101 1.17 -6.35 4.29
N LEU A 102 0.92 -7.62 4.58
CA LEU A 102 1.88 -8.54 5.18
C LEU A 102 2.42 -9.44 4.08
N ILE A 103 3.74 -9.48 3.91
CA ILE A 103 4.41 -10.22 2.83
C ILE A 103 5.44 -11.15 3.46
N ASN A 104 5.29 -12.43 3.15
CA ASN A 104 6.10 -13.51 3.72
C ASN A 104 6.05 -13.57 5.26
N CYS A 105 4.99 -13.00 5.83
CA CYS A 105 4.75 -12.99 7.26
C CYS A 105 3.99 -14.23 7.73
N ASP A 106 4.19 -14.54 9.01
CA ASP A 106 3.21 -15.25 9.82
C ASP A 106 1.96 -14.38 10.06
N ASP A 107 0.98 -14.91 10.81
CA ASP A 107 -0.20 -14.16 11.23
C ASP A 107 0.16 -13.14 12.31
N TYR A 108 0.15 -11.85 11.95
CA TYR A 108 0.37 -10.71 12.85
C TYR A 108 -0.94 -10.00 13.23
N PHE A 109 -2.10 -10.63 13.04
CA PHE A 109 -3.38 -10.00 13.34
C PHE A 109 -3.48 -9.54 14.80
N ASP A 110 -3.08 -10.39 15.75
CA ASP A 110 -3.15 -10.08 17.18
C ASP A 110 -2.21 -8.92 17.54
N ASP A 111 -0.94 -8.95 17.10
CA ASP A 111 0.03 -7.88 17.36
C ASP A 111 -0.45 -6.52 16.79
N LEU A 112 -0.98 -6.51 15.57
CA LEU A 112 -1.51 -5.31 14.95
C LEU A 112 -2.80 -4.82 15.62
N SER A 113 -3.61 -5.74 16.17
CA SER A 113 -4.86 -5.42 16.88
C SER A 113 -4.62 -4.81 18.26
N GLU A 114 -3.43 -5.00 18.84
CA GLU A 114 -3.03 -4.30 20.07
C GLU A 114 -2.72 -2.81 19.82
N ILE A 115 -2.35 -2.46 18.58
CA ILE A 115 -1.90 -1.12 18.19
C ILE A 115 -3.02 -0.37 17.46
N PHE A 116 -3.75 -1.06 16.59
CA PHE A 116 -4.78 -0.50 15.73
C PHE A 116 -6.12 -1.19 15.96
N THR A 117 -7.22 -0.50 15.67
CA THR A 117 -8.56 -1.08 15.79
C THR A 117 -8.91 -1.85 14.51
N PRO A 118 -9.14 -3.18 14.55
CA PRO A 118 -9.48 -3.96 13.36
C PRO A 118 -10.79 -3.49 12.71
N ASP A 119 -10.75 -3.23 11.41
CA ASP A 119 -11.93 -2.87 10.63
C ASP A 119 -11.68 -3.11 9.13
N ASP A 120 -12.02 -4.30 8.65
CA ASP A 120 -11.88 -4.66 7.24
C ASP A 120 -12.80 -3.86 6.30
N SER A 121 -13.82 -3.15 6.81
CA SER A 121 -14.68 -2.30 5.98
C SER A 121 -13.95 -1.11 5.39
N VAL A 122 -12.81 -0.70 5.99
CA VAL A 122 -11.97 0.38 5.45
C VAL A 122 -11.34 0.03 4.11
N LEU A 123 -11.27 -1.26 3.77
CA LEU A 123 -10.77 -1.74 2.48
C LEU A 123 -11.84 -1.74 1.39
N MET A 124 -13.09 -1.39 1.72
CA MET A 124 -14.14 -1.17 0.74
C MET A 124 -13.97 0.21 0.10
N ALA A 125 -13.68 0.22 -1.20
CA ALA A 125 -13.40 1.44 -1.92
C ALA A 125 -14.59 2.40 -1.98
N ASP A 126 -14.34 3.66 -1.63
CA ASP A 126 -15.16 4.79 -2.06
C ASP A 126 -14.56 5.33 -3.37
N GLU A 127 -15.12 4.91 -4.51
CA GLU A 127 -14.64 5.32 -5.83
C GLU A 127 -14.58 6.84 -6.00
N ASN A 128 -15.53 7.60 -5.43
CA ASN A 128 -15.55 9.05 -5.57
C ASN A 128 -14.37 9.69 -4.83
N LYS A 129 -14.05 9.16 -3.65
CA LYS A 129 -12.89 9.59 -2.87
C LYS A 129 -11.59 9.26 -3.58
N ILE A 130 -11.47 8.03 -4.08
CA ILE A 130 -10.26 7.56 -4.78
C ILE A 130 -10.03 8.33 -6.07
N ARG A 131 -11.07 8.55 -6.89
CA ARG A 131 -10.95 9.35 -8.12
C ARG A 131 -10.40 10.75 -7.84
N LYS A 132 -10.84 11.40 -6.76
CA LYS A 132 -10.28 12.70 -6.32
C LYS A 132 -8.81 12.59 -5.91
N ILE A 133 -8.45 11.55 -5.15
CA ILE A 133 -7.07 11.32 -4.70
C ILE A 133 -6.12 11.13 -5.91
N TYR A 134 -6.55 10.36 -6.90
CA TYR A 134 -5.74 10.03 -8.09
C TYR A 134 -5.90 11.02 -9.26
N GLY A 135 -6.73 12.06 -9.10
CA GLY A 135 -7.02 13.05 -10.15
C GLY A 135 -7.62 12.42 -11.41
N ILE A 136 -8.59 11.54 -11.25
CA ILE A 136 -9.29 10.83 -12.33
C ILE A 136 -10.63 11.51 -12.55
N ASP A 137 -10.76 12.21 -13.68
CA ASP A 137 -11.97 12.94 -14.06
C ASP A 137 -12.87 12.16 -15.02
N ASP A 138 -12.34 11.11 -15.67
CA ASP A 138 -13.03 10.34 -16.69
C ASP A 138 -13.42 8.93 -16.23
N ASP A 139 -14.50 8.41 -16.81
CA ASP A 139 -15.01 7.07 -16.54
C ASP A 139 -14.95 6.22 -17.80
N VAL A 140 -13.75 6.14 -18.38
CA VAL A 140 -13.51 5.41 -19.63
C VAL A 140 -13.48 3.91 -19.39
N MET A 141 -13.15 3.48 -18.16
CA MET A 141 -13.07 2.09 -17.74
C MET A 141 -13.23 1.97 -16.21
N PRO A 142 -13.48 0.76 -15.68
CA PRO A 142 -13.55 0.53 -14.24
C PRO A 142 -12.30 1.03 -13.50
N LEU A 143 -12.49 1.61 -12.32
CA LEU A 143 -11.40 2.25 -11.56
C LEU A 143 -10.26 1.29 -11.22
N GLU A 144 -10.58 0.04 -10.88
CA GLU A 144 -9.59 -1.01 -10.62
C GLU A 144 -8.70 -1.26 -11.84
N ASP A 145 -9.30 -1.46 -13.01
CA ASP A 145 -8.58 -1.71 -14.26
C ASP A 145 -7.71 -0.50 -14.65
N LEU A 146 -8.22 0.72 -14.46
CA LEU A 146 -7.46 1.95 -14.72
C LEU A 146 -6.21 2.05 -13.83
N ILE A 147 -6.34 1.76 -12.54
CA ILE A 147 -5.19 1.78 -11.63
C ILE A 147 -4.22 0.66 -11.99
N ILE A 148 -4.67 -0.57 -12.20
CA ILE A 148 -3.82 -1.70 -12.62
C ILE A 148 -3.05 -1.39 -13.92
N ASP A 149 -3.70 -0.78 -14.91
CA ASP A 149 -3.06 -0.32 -16.15
C ASP A 149 -1.98 0.74 -15.87
N ARG A 150 -2.26 1.74 -15.02
CA ARG A 150 -1.27 2.75 -14.62
C ARG A 150 -0.06 2.11 -13.90
N ILE A 151 -0.28 1.14 -13.01
CA ILE A 151 0.81 0.39 -12.34
C ILE A 151 1.68 -0.32 -13.37
N THR A 152 1.04 -1.03 -14.31
CA THR A 152 1.74 -1.80 -15.34
C THR A 152 2.61 -0.90 -16.22
N LYS A 153 2.12 0.29 -16.57
CA LYS A 153 2.86 1.29 -17.36
C LYS A 153 4.08 1.86 -16.64
N LEU A 154 4.21 1.72 -15.31
CA LEU A 154 5.42 2.15 -14.61
C LEU A 154 6.65 1.31 -14.98
N THR A 155 6.48 0.12 -15.56
CA THR A 155 7.57 -0.76 -16.02
C THR A 155 8.06 -0.45 -17.44
N VAL A 156 7.32 0.36 -18.19
CA VAL A 156 7.63 0.64 -19.60
C VAL A 156 8.14 2.07 -19.70
N ASP A 157 9.46 2.22 -19.93
CA ASP A 157 10.00 3.51 -20.36
C ASP A 157 9.57 3.74 -21.82
N TYR A 158 8.81 4.82 -22.05
CA TYR A 158 8.50 5.36 -23.38
C TYR A 158 9.46 6.49 -23.73
#